data_AF-U2C915-F1
#
_entry.id   AF-U2C915-F1
#
_cell.length_a   1.000
_cell.length_b   1.000
_cell.length_c   1.000
_cell.angle_alpha   90.00
_cell.angle_beta   90.00
_cell.angle_gamma   90.00
#
_symmetry.space_group_name_H-M   'P 1'
#
loop_
_entity.id
_entity.type
_entity.pdbx_description
1 polymer ?
#
loop_
_entity_poly.entity_id
_entity_poly.type
_entity_poly.pdbx_seq_one_letter_code
_entity_poly.pdbx_strand_id
1 'polypeptide(L)'
;MNQFFTLSTDKFVPISYDNKHLFNTYELVNNFIRTRISSSFKNILAKPILENHQVDWYSPFSGLKETVEVAAQRKYFAFKDELQQHIANLSRSNDPNAHYWVGLLQKVFEQKDNILFTNGQDICVVWGWAFDNYQIQRPEIDASQEKPQEAPMEEPFAVVLPPQETKPVEAPTPEPPREEPPLPEEEEEETPEEEEIPEEEETPEEEETPEEPLAEIPWQETPLAEALPQEQGKSFLEFLKEFAATYWWFLVLLLALISAVFFVQSFIY
;
A
#
# COMPACT_ATOMS: atom_id res chain seq x y z
N MET A 1 -16.23 -8.68 5.14
CA MET A 1 -14.95 -8.85 5.89
C MET A 1 -15.29 -9.46 7.24
N ASN A 2 -14.36 -10.18 7.86
CA ASN A 2 -14.52 -10.84 9.14
C ASN A 2 -13.88 -9.97 10.23
N GLN A 3 -14.57 -9.76 11.35
CA GLN A 3 -13.97 -9.22 12.58
C GLN A 3 -13.00 -10.26 13.16
N PHE A 4 -11.83 -9.82 13.62
CA PHE A 4 -10.83 -10.74 14.20
C PHE A 4 -10.08 -10.17 15.41
N PHE A 5 -10.08 -8.85 15.62
CA PHE A 5 -9.43 -8.20 16.76
C PHE A 5 -10.24 -6.99 17.23
N THR A 6 -10.16 -6.71 18.54
CA THR A 6 -11.01 -5.75 19.26
C THR A 6 -10.22 -5.12 20.40
N LEU A 7 -10.36 -3.80 20.59
CA LEU A 7 -9.60 -3.00 21.55
C LEU A 7 -10.50 -1.94 22.20
N SER A 8 -10.38 -1.65 23.50
CA SER A 8 -10.96 -0.41 24.06
C SER A 8 -9.94 0.73 23.98
N THR A 9 -10.40 1.93 23.65
CA THR A 9 -9.53 3.10 23.45
C THR A 9 -8.93 3.61 24.76
N ASP A 10 -9.44 3.19 25.91
CA ASP A 10 -8.91 3.56 27.25
C ASP A 10 -7.48 3.07 27.50
N LYS A 11 -7.02 2.09 26.70
CA LYS A 11 -5.72 1.42 26.85
C LYS A 11 -4.64 1.97 25.92
N PHE A 12 -4.99 2.61 24.81
CA PHE A 12 -4.06 2.95 23.73
C PHE A 12 -4.42 4.28 23.06
N VAL A 13 -3.41 5.11 22.78
CA VAL A 13 -3.61 6.45 22.20
C VAL A 13 -3.74 6.36 20.67
N PRO A 14 -4.77 6.95 20.03
CA PRO A 14 -4.85 7.02 18.58
C PRO A 14 -3.74 7.90 18.01
N ILE A 15 -3.06 7.43 16.95
CA ILE A 15 -2.01 8.20 16.28
C ILE A 15 -2.65 9.15 15.28
N SER A 16 -2.09 10.35 15.16
CA SER A 16 -2.48 11.34 14.15
C SER A 16 -1.32 11.72 13.24
N TYR A 17 -1.65 12.03 11.99
CA TYR A 17 -0.77 12.65 11.00
C TYR A 17 -1.57 13.72 10.24
N ASP A 18 -0.97 14.88 10.00
CA ASP A 18 -1.63 16.05 9.37
C ASP A 18 -3.07 16.31 9.87
N ASN A 19 -3.19 16.50 11.19
CA ASN A 19 -4.45 16.81 11.89
C ASN A 19 -5.56 15.75 11.77
N LYS A 20 -5.29 14.57 11.19
CA LYS A 20 -6.22 13.44 11.04
C LYS A 20 -5.71 12.23 11.82
N HIS A 21 -6.60 11.48 12.47
CA HIS A 21 -6.24 10.18 13.01
C HIS A 21 -5.92 9.19 11.89
N LEU A 22 -4.91 8.35 12.08
CA LEU A 22 -4.45 7.39 11.07
C LEU A 22 -5.57 6.44 10.62
N PHE A 23 -6.42 5.97 11.53
CA PHE A 23 -7.50 5.04 11.19
C PHE A 23 -8.49 5.60 10.14
N ASN A 24 -8.69 6.92 10.10
CA ASN A 24 -9.52 7.58 9.09
C ASN A 24 -8.89 7.58 7.68
N THR A 25 -7.61 7.23 7.53
CA THR A 25 -6.94 7.10 6.23
C THR A 25 -6.96 5.67 5.69
N TYR A 26 -7.78 4.76 6.22
CA TYR A 26 -7.79 3.35 5.80
C TYR A 26 -7.94 3.19 4.28
N GLU A 27 -9.01 3.72 3.67
CA GLU A 27 -9.27 3.51 2.24
C GLU A 27 -8.18 4.14 1.36
N LEU A 28 -7.61 5.27 1.80
CA LEU A 28 -6.51 5.97 1.13
C LEU A 28 -5.25 5.08 1.08
N VAL A 29 -4.83 4.54 2.23
CA VAL A 29 -3.63 3.70 2.34
C VAL A 29 -3.86 2.30 1.74
N ASN A 30 -5.05 1.74 1.91
CA ASN A 30 -5.46 0.47 1.30
C ASN A 30 -5.43 0.55 -0.24
N ASN A 31 -5.92 1.65 -0.82
CA ASN A 31 -5.84 1.91 -2.26
C ASN A 31 -4.37 2.04 -2.72
N PHE A 32 -3.53 2.77 -1.97
CA PHE A 32 -2.09 2.84 -2.26
C PHE A 32 -1.42 1.46 -2.29
N ILE A 33 -1.66 0.60 -1.29
CA ILE A 33 -1.14 -0.78 -1.29
C ILE A 33 -1.64 -1.52 -2.54
N ARG A 34 -2.94 -1.50 -2.79
CA ARG A 34 -3.58 -2.26 -3.88
C ARG A 34 -3.21 -1.80 -5.29
N THR A 35 -2.64 -0.61 -5.45
CA THR A 35 -2.26 -0.02 -6.76
C THR A 35 -0.75 0.16 -6.96
N ARG A 36 0.06 0.13 -5.88
CA ARG A 36 1.51 0.36 -5.94
C ARG A 36 2.37 -0.78 -5.43
N ILE A 37 1.85 -1.61 -4.53
CA ILE A 37 2.56 -2.71 -3.86
C ILE A 37 2.11 -4.04 -4.48
N SER A 38 2.91 -5.11 -4.35
CA SER A 38 2.61 -6.41 -4.96
C SER A 38 1.26 -6.97 -4.54
N SER A 39 0.58 -7.65 -5.47
CA SER A 39 -0.79 -8.14 -5.31
C SER A 39 -0.95 -9.23 -4.23
N SER A 40 0.16 -9.83 -3.78
CA SER A 40 0.25 -10.67 -2.59
C SER A 40 -0.12 -9.92 -1.30
N PHE A 41 0.18 -8.62 -1.23
CA PHE A 41 -0.03 -7.78 -0.04
C PHE A 41 -1.32 -6.95 -0.11
N LYS A 42 -2.15 -7.09 -1.16
CA LYS A 42 -3.38 -6.30 -1.42
C LYS A 42 -4.39 -6.24 -0.26
N ASN A 43 -4.32 -7.17 0.69
CA ASN A 43 -5.23 -7.32 1.83
C ASN A 43 -4.48 -7.25 3.18
N ILE A 44 -3.21 -6.84 3.20
CA ILE A 44 -2.36 -6.87 4.41
C ILE A 44 -2.87 -5.91 5.50
N LEU A 45 -3.51 -4.80 5.12
CA LEU A 45 -3.97 -3.79 6.07
C LEU A 45 -5.38 -4.13 6.58
N ALA A 46 -5.52 -4.32 7.90
CA ALA A 46 -6.83 -4.52 8.52
C ALA A 46 -7.64 -3.21 8.49
N LYS A 47 -8.97 -3.29 8.33
CA LYS A 47 -9.86 -2.12 8.40
C LYS A 47 -10.29 -1.87 9.86
N PRO A 48 -9.86 -0.78 10.50
CA PRO A 48 -10.41 -0.36 11.79
C PRO A 48 -11.83 0.24 11.61
N ILE A 49 -12.71 -0.01 12.57
CA ILE A 49 -13.97 0.68 12.77
C ILE A 49 -14.03 1.08 14.26
N LEU A 50 -14.24 2.37 14.55
CA LEU A 50 -14.31 2.92 15.91
C LEU A 50 -15.77 3.23 16.27
N GLU A 51 -16.31 2.51 17.25
CA GLU A 51 -17.67 2.68 17.77
C GLU A 51 -17.65 2.60 19.30
N ASN A 52 -18.35 3.49 20.00
CA ASN A 52 -18.57 3.38 21.45
C ASN A 52 -17.31 3.25 22.35
N HIS A 53 -16.19 3.90 21.98
CA HIS A 53 -14.86 3.76 22.64
C HIS A 53 -14.21 2.37 22.47
N GLN A 54 -14.70 1.59 21.51
CA GLN A 54 -14.15 0.30 21.10
C GLN A 54 -13.73 0.38 19.63
N VAL A 55 -12.61 -0.25 19.28
CA VAL A 55 -12.14 -0.35 17.90
C VAL A 55 -12.13 -1.82 17.52
N ASP A 56 -12.84 -2.15 16.46
CA ASP A 56 -12.91 -3.48 15.89
C ASP A 56 -12.20 -3.51 14.54
N TRP A 57 -11.32 -4.49 14.32
CA TRP A 57 -10.57 -4.67 13.08
C TRP A 57 -11.13 -5.81 12.25
N TYR A 58 -11.29 -5.51 10.96
CA TYR A 58 -11.86 -6.39 9.96
C TYR A 58 -10.83 -6.74 8.88
N SER A 59 -10.86 -8.00 8.43
CA SER A 59 -10.00 -8.51 7.36
C SER A 59 -10.81 -9.39 6.39
N PRO A 60 -10.46 -9.51 5.11
CA PRO A 60 -11.05 -10.55 4.25
C PRO A 60 -10.63 -11.97 4.68
N PHE A 61 -9.51 -12.13 5.39
CA PHE A 61 -9.03 -13.42 5.87
C PHE A 61 -9.83 -13.92 7.09
N SER A 62 -9.81 -15.24 7.31
CA SER A 62 -10.43 -15.91 8.46
C SER A 62 -9.38 -16.68 9.27
N GLY A 63 -9.70 -17.00 10.53
CA GLY A 63 -8.81 -17.75 11.43
C GLY A 63 -7.57 -16.99 11.91
N LEU A 64 -7.50 -15.67 11.69
CA LEU A 64 -6.41 -14.81 12.12
C LEU A 64 -6.19 -14.85 13.64
N LYS A 65 -4.93 -14.96 14.06
CA LYS A 65 -4.47 -14.89 15.46
C LYS A 65 -3.24 -14.00 15.55
N GLU A 66 -3.09 -13.32 16.68
CA GLU A 66 -1.90 -12.52 17.00
C GLU A 66 -0.66 -13.44 17.00
N THR A 67 0.43 -12.99 16.38
CA THR A 67 1.61 -13.83 16.16
C THR A 67 2.94 -13.08 16.21
N VAL A 68 3.97 -13.81 16.60
CA VAL A 68 5.39 -13.45 16.49
C VAL A 68 6.17 -14.46 15.64
N GLU A 69 5.49 -15.33 14.90
CA GLU A 69 6.11 -16.40 14.11
C GLU A 69 7.04 -15.85 13.01
N VAL A 70 8.24 -16.43 12.92
CA VAL A 70 9.28 -16.05 11.95
C VAL A 70 8.76 -16.00 10.51
N ALA A 71 7.87 -16.91 10.12
CA ALA A 71 7.28 -16.93 8.77
C ALA A 71 6.36 -15.73 8.50
N ALA A 72 5.54 -15.33 9.48
CA ALA A 72 4.70 -14.14 9.39
C ALA A 72 5.55 -12.86 9.40
N GLN A 73 6.58 -12.81 10.25
CA GLN A 73 7.51 -11.68 10.30
C GLN A 73 8.30 -11.53 8.98
N ARG A 74 8.79 -12.62 8.37
CA ARG A 74 9.44 -12.57 7.03
C ARG A 74 8.52 -11.96 5.97
N LYS A 75 7.24 -12.34 5.94
CA LYS A 75 6.24 -11.76 5.01
C LYS A 75 6.00 -10.26 5.27
N TYR A 76 5.93 -9.85 6.53
CA TYR A 76 5.77 -8.44 6.91
C TYR A 76 7.00 -7.59 6.53
N PHE A 77 8.22 -8.11 6.71
CA PHE A 77 9.43 -7.40 6.30
C PHE A 77 9.61 -7.35 4.78
N ALA A 78 9.24 -8.39 4.04
CA ALA A 78 9.20 -8.34 2.57
C ALA A 78 8.25 -7.23 2.06
N PHE A 79 7.05 -7.13 2.64
CA PHE A 79 6.13 -6.01 2.38
C PHE A 79 6.75 -4.65 2.74
N LYS A 80 7.41 -4.53 3.91
CA LYS A 80 8.02 -3.27 4.33
C LYS A 80 9.20 -2.86 3.45
N ASP A 81 9.97 -3.79 2.91
CA ASP A 81 11.08 -3.49 2.01
C ASP A 81 10.58 -3.00 0.65
N GLU A 82 9.51 -3.61 0.11
CA GLU A 82 8.83 -3.14 -1.09
C GLU A 82 8.22 -1.73 -0.87
N LEU A 83 7.45 -1.55 0.21
CA LEU A 83 6.92 -0.25 0.64
C LEU A 83 8.02 0.81 0.79
N GLN A 84 9.16 0.48 1.39
CA GLN A 84 10.26 1.41 1.63
C GLN A 84 10.91 1.86 0.31
N GLN A 85 10.91 1.04 -0.75
CA GLN A 85 11.33 1.48 -2.08
C GLN A 85 10.37 2.55 -2.63
N HIS A 86 9.05 2.38 -2.46
CA HIS A 86 8.07 3.39 -2.87
C HIS A 86 8.18 4.68 -2.05
N ILE A 87 8.37 4.60 -0.73
CA ILE A 87 8.63 5.75 0.14
C ILE A 87 9.92 6.48 -0.30
N ALA A 88 11.00 5.75 -0.57
CA ALA A 88 12.26 6.33 -1.05
C ALA A 88 12.13 6.98 -2.45
N ASN A 89 11.27 6.44 -3.31
CA ASN A 89 10.97 7.03 -4.62
C ASN A 89 10.17 8.33 -4.48
N LEU A 90 9.12 8.34 -3.64
CA LEU A 90 8.32 9.53 -3.34
C LEU A 90 9.17 10.64 -2.70
N SER A 91 10.10 10.29 -1.79
CA SER A 91 10.94 11.28 -1.09
C SER A 91 11.94 12.03 -1.98
N ARG A 92 12.12 11.63 -3.26
CA ARG A 92 12.92 12.37 -4.25
C ARG A 92 12.11 13.37 -5.08
N SER A 93 10.79 13.38 -4.94
CA SER A 93 9.93 14.39 -5.54
C SER A 93 9.97 15.68 -4.72
N ASN A 94 9.76 16.82 -5.40
CA ASN A 94 9.53 18.13 -4.75
C ASN A 94 8.03 18.42 -4.54
N ASP A 95 7.15 17.47 -4.86
CA ASP A 95 5.70 17.58 -4.67
C ASP A 95 5.33 17.53 -3.17
N PRO A 96 4.65 18.56 -2.61
CA PRO A 96 4.12 18.53 -1.24
C PRO A 96 3.23 17.32 -0.93
N ASN A 97 2.46 16.83 -1.92
CA ASN A 97 1.64 15.63 -1.75
C ASN A 97 2.51 14.36 -1.64
N ALA A 98 3.58 14.22 -2.43
CA ALA A 98 4.55 13.13 -2.26
C ALA A 98 5.21 13.15 -0.87
N HIS A 99 5.53 14.32 -0.32
CA HIS A 99 6.02 14.44 1.06
C HIS A 99 4.95 14.07 2.12
N TYR A 100 3.68 14.45 1.91
CA TYR A 100 2.56 13.98 2.74
C TYR A 100 2.46 12.44 2.74
N TRP A 101 2.54 11.80 1.56
CA TRP A 101 2.51 10.34 1.45
C TRP A 101 3.69 9.66 2.15
N VAL A 102 4.90 10.22 2.05
CA VAL A 102 6.09 9.72 2.77
C VAL A 102 5.83 9.70 4.28
N GLY A 103 5.37 10.81 4.87
CA GLY A 103 5.11 10.89 6.30
C GLY A 103 3.93 10.02 6.75
N LEU A 104 2.85 9.96 5.97
CA LEU A 104 1.69 9.11 6.24
C LEU A 104 2.07 7.63 6.26
N LEU A 105 2.74 7.13 5.21
CA LEU A 105 3.13 5.72 5.11
C LEU A 105 4.14 5.34 6.18
N GLN A 106 5.10 6.22 6.50
CA GLN A 106 6.03 6.01 7.62
C GLN A 106 5.29 5.90 8.97
N LYS A 107 4.24 6.70 9.19
CA LYS A 107 3.46 6.66 10.43
C LYS A 107 2.49 5.47 10.53
N VAL A 108 1.95 5.00 9.41
CA VAL A 108 1.06 3.82 9.39
C VAL A 108 1.84 2.51 9.57
N PHE A 109 3.05 2.42 9.01
CA PHE A 109 3.89 1.22 9.07
C PHE A 109 5.07 1.35 10.04
N GLU A 110 4.94 2.25 11.01
CA GLU A 110 5.84 2.39 12.16
C GLU A 110 5.84 1.07 12.96
N GLN A 111 7.01 0.45 13.13
CA GLN A 111 7.09 -0.97 13.53
C GLN A 111 6.52 -1.23 14.92
N LYS A 112 6.72 -0.30 15.86
CA LYS A 112 6.18 -0.39 17.22
C LYS A 112 4.67 -0.13 17.31
N ASP A 113 4.07 0.45 16.28
CA ASP A 113 2.66 0.83 16.23
C ASP A 113 1.87 -0.08 15.28
N ASN A 114 2.36 -1.32 15.11
CA ASN A 114 1.78 -2.39 14.32
C ASN A 114 1.69 -3.69 15.18
N ILE A 115 0.66 -4.50 14.95
CA ILE A 115 0.52 -5.85 15.53
C ILE A 115 0.22 -6.85 14.40
N LEU A 116 0.85 -8.03 14.42
CA LEU A 116 0.76 -9.02 13.34
C LEU A 116 -0.28 -10.11 13.60
N PHE A 117 -1.20 -10.19 12.65
CA PHE A 117 -2.19 -11.19 12.27
C PHE A 117 -1.67 -12.38 11.46
N THR A 118 -1.88 -13.66 11.79
CA THR A 118 -1.78 -14.75 10.78
C THR A 118 -2.80 -15.86 10.97
N ASN A 119 -3.13 -16.55 9.88
CA ASN A 119 -3.81 -17.85 9.85
C ASN A 119 -2.85 -19.00 9.44
N GLY A 120 -1.54 -18.71 9.32
CA GLY A 120 -0.49 -19.61 8.82
C GLY A 120 -0.16 -19.42 7.33
N GLN A 121 -1.09 -18.87 6.53
CA GLN A 121 -0.90 -18.62 5.10
C GLN A 121 -0.81 -17.12 4.80
N ASP A 122 -1.81 -16.37 5.24
CA ASP A 122 -1.93 -14.92 5.08
C ASP A 122 -1.33 -14.18 6.28
N ILE A 123 -1.02 -12.90 6.09
CA ILE A 123 -0.75 -11.97 7.20
C ILE A 123 -1.67 -10.75 7.13
N CYS A 124 -2.01 -10.20 8.28
CA CYS A 124 -2.79 -8.97 8.41
C CYS A 124 -2.20 -8.07 9.50
N VAL A 125 -2.22 -6.76 9.32
CA VAL A 125 -1.59 -5.78 10.21
C VAL A 125 -2.67 -4.94 10.86
N VAL A 126 -2.70 -4.97 12.19
CA VAL A 126 -3.44 -4.04 13.05
C VAL A 126 -2.56 -2.82 13.28
N TRP A 127 -3.13 -1.62 13.18
CA TRP A 127 -2.42 -0.34 13.04
C TRP A 127 -3.30 0.83 13.50
N GLY A 128 -2.71 2.03 13.61
CA GLY A 128 -3.40 3.31 13.80
C GLY A 128 -3.42 3.86 15.24
N TRP A 129 -2.99 3.04 16.20
CA TRP A 129 -2.84 3.40 17.63
C TRP A 129 -1.41 3.13 18.08
N ALA A 130 -0.97 3.88 19.10
CA ALA A 130 0.35 3.73 19.70
C ALA A 130 0.37 2.48 20.58
N PHE A 131 0.76 1.33 20.00
CA PHE A 131 0.78 0.04 20.68
C PHE A 131 2.06 -0.22 21.47
N ASP A 132 3.17 0.47 21.13
CA ASP A 132 4.50 0.26 21.70
C ASP A 132 4.94 -1.23 21.71
N ASN A 133 4.65 -1.91 20.60
CA ASN A 133 4.92 -3.32 20.37
C ASN A 133 6.36 -3.57 19.86
N TYR A 134 7.27 -3.90 20.77
CA TYR A 134 8.66 -4.25 20.44
C TYR A 134 8.89 -5.75 20.13
N GLN A 135 7.82 -6.54 19.90
CA GLN A 135 7.93 -7.97 19.60
C GLN A 135 8.21 -8.26 18.12
N ILE A 136 7.87 -7.32 17.23
CA ILE A 136 8.21 -7.43 15.80
C ILE A 136 9.71 -7.13 15.63
N GLN A 137 10.45 -8.06 15.04
CA GLN A 137 11.90 -8.01 14.83
C GLN A 137 12.23 -8.59 13.45
N ARG A 138 13.16 -7.96 12.71
CA ARG A 138 13.56 -8.49 11.39
C ARG A 138 14.22 -9.86 11.57
N PRO A 139 13.68 -10.94 11.00
CA PRO A 139 14.30 -12.25 11.11
C PRO A 139 15.68 -12.27 10.45
N GLU A 140 16.63 -12.99 11.04
CA GLU A 140 17.94 -13.21 10.44
C GLU A 140 17.77 -13.96 9.10
N ILE A 141 18.43 -13.45 8.07
CA ILE A 141 18.48 -14.07 6.75
C ILE A 141 19.58 -15.14 6.80
N ASP A 142 19.24 -16.30 7.35
CA ASP A 142 20.02 -17.51 7.11
C ASP A 142 19.90 -17.86 5.61
N ALA A 143 20.94 -17.51 4.85
CA ALA A 143 21.03 -17.74 3.42
C ALA A 143 20.90 -19.24 3.04
N SER A 144 21.04 -20.15 4.00
CA SER A 144 20.77 -21.58 3.83
C SER A 144 19.30 -21.90 3.57
N GLN A 145 18.37 -20.96 3.85
CA GLN A 145 16.92 -21.15 3.67
C GLN A 145 16.36 -20.54 2.39
N GLU A 146 17.11 -19.70 1.67
CA GLU A 146 16.84 -19.39 0.27
C GLU A 146 17.40 -20.49 -0.63
N LYS A 147 16.96 -21.73 -0.42
CA LYS A 147 17.09 -22.76 -1.46
C LYS A 147 16.06 -22.40 -2.53
N PRO A 148 16.45 -22.11 -3.79
CA PRO A 148 15.48 -21.94 -4.86
C PRO A 148 14.62 -23.19 -4.93
N GLN A 149 13.35 -23.04 -5.30
CA GLN A 149 12.62 -24.19 -5.84
C GLN A 149 13.34 -24.61 -7.11
N GLU A 150 14.14 -25.67 -7.01
CA GLU A 150 14.60 -26.44 -8.15
C GLU A 150 13.33 -26.91 -8.88
N ALA A 151 13.00 -26.22 -9.98
CA ALA A 151 12.02 -26.71 -10.93
C ALA A 151 12.43 -28.16 -11.28
N PRO A 152 11.50 -29.13 -11.31
CA PRO A 152 11.84 -30.53 -11.57
C PRO A 152 12.66 -30.66 -12.85
N MET A 153 13.98 -30.82 -12.67
CA MET A 153 14.93 -30.93 -13.76
C MET A 153 14.75 -32.32 -14.36
N GLU A 154 14.03 -32.40 -15.48
CA GLU A 154 13.79 -33.66 -16.16
C GLU A 154 15.13 -34.36 -16.43
N GLU A 155 15.25 -35.59 -15.93
CA GLU A 155 16.48 -36.37 -16.09
C GLU A 155 16.71 -36.62 -17.58
N PRO A 156 17.84 -36.17 -18.18
CA PRO A 156 18.13 -36.45 -19.57
C PRO A 156 18.37 -37.96 -19.73
N PHE A 157 17.36 -38.66 -20.26
CA PHE A 157 17.31 -40.11 -20.38
C PHE A 157 18.62 -40.68 -20.93
N ALA A 158 19.27 -41.54 -20.14
CA ALA A 158 20.51 -42.19 -20.51
C ALA A 158 20.28 -43.19 -21.67
N VAL A 159 20.51 -42.76 -22.91
CA VAL A 159 20.44 -43.62 -24.09
C VAL A 159 21.60 -44.62 -24.07
N VAL A 160 21.29 -45.86 -23.68
CA VAL A 160 22.25 -46.97 -23.64
C VAL A 160 22.60 -47.41 -25.06
N LEU A 161 23.84 -47.22 -25.48
CA LEU A 161 24.38 -47.71 -26.75
C LEU A 161 24.93 -49.15 -26.61
N PRO A 162 24.45 -50.12 -27.42
CA PRO A 162 25.14 -51.40 -27.62
C PRO A 162 26.33 -51.31 -28.60
N PRO A 163 27.29 -52.26 -28.58
CA PRO A 163 28.50 -52.19 -29.43
C PRO A 163 28.28 -52.56 -30.92
N GLN A 164 29.28 -52.25 -31.75
CA GLN A 164 29.30 -52.51 -33.21
C GLN A 164 29.81 -53.92 -33.56
N GLU A 165 29.36 -54.48 -34.70
CA GLU A 165 30.19 -55.43 -35.48
C GLU A 165 29.86 -55.46 -37.00
N THR A 166 30.84 -55.01 -37.80
CA THR A 166 31.20 -55.34 -39.20
C THR A 166 30.17 -55.80 -40.29
N LYS A 167 29.94 -54.90 -41.28
CA LYS A 167 30.07 -55.08 -42.78
C LYS A 167 29.20 -56.15 -43.53
N PRO A 168 29.18 -56.19 -44.90
CA PRO A 168 29.64 -55.23 -45.94
C PRO A 168 28.67 -54.96 -47.15
N VAL A 169 28.85 -53.83 -47.87
CA VAL A 169 28.62 -53.64 -49.35
C VAL A 169 27.14 -53.75 -49.83
N GLU A 170 26.60 -52.99 -50.81
CA GLU A 170 27.11 -52.52 -52.12
C GLU A 170 26.58 -51.10 -52.51
N ALA A 171 27.06 -50.54 -53.63
CA ALA A 171 26.69 -49.21 -54.16
C ALA A 171 25.98 -49.33 -55.54
N PRO A 172 25.40 -48.25 -56.13
CA PRO A 172 26.24 -47.28 -56.87
C PRO A 172 25.79 -45.80 -56.86
N THR A 173 26.74 -44.90 -57.16
CA THR A 173 26.54 -43.49 -57.58
C THR A 173 26.88 -43.39 -59.08
N PRO A 174 26.17 -42.56 -59.88
CA PRO A 174 26.72 -41.25 -60.33
C PRO A 174 25.63 -40.15 -60.28
N GLU A 175 25.84 -38.90 -59.84
CA GLU A 175 26.85 -37.84 -60.05
C GLU A 175 26.33 -36.69 -60.95
N PRO A 176 26.73 -35.41 -60.72
CA PRO A 176 25.89 -34.26 -61.09
C PRO A 176 26.60 -33.10 -61.84
N PRO A 177 25.83 -32.13 -62.35
CA PRO A 177 26.29 -30.76 -62.61
C PRO A 177 26.27 -29.88 -61.35
N ARG A 178 26.67 -28.61 -61.50
CA ARG A 178 26.77 -27.52 -60.51
C ARG A 178 26.66 -26.21 -61.28
N GLU A 179 26.10 -25.15 -60.68
CA GLU A 179 26.37 -23.76 -61.10
C GLU A 179 26.16 -22.80 -59.90
N GLU A 180 26.64 -21.55 -60.01
CA GLU A 180 26.97 -20.65 -58.88
C GLU A 180 26.29 -19.26 -59.02
N PRO A 181 26.35 -18.36 -58.00
CA PRO A 181 25.37 -17.28 -57.81
C PRO A 181 25.66 -15.99 -58.61
N PRO A 182 24.78 -14.98 -58.49
CA PRO A 182 25.24 -13.76 -57.79
C PRO A 182 24.20 -13.15 -56.82
N LEU A 183 24.63 -12.09 -56.11
CA LEU A 183 23.82 -11.20 -55.28
C LEU A 183 24.02 -9.74 -55.73
N PRO A 184 22.92 -8.97 -55.84
CA PRO A 184 22.85 -7.52 -55.56
C PRO A 184 21.55 -7.20 -54.75
N GLU A 185 21.06 -5.98 -54.48
CA GLU A 185 21.46 -4.56 -54.70
C GLU A 185 20.89 -3.72 -53.50
N GLU A 186 20.89 -2.38 -53.56
CA GLU A 186 20.36 -1.40 -52.56
C GLU A 186 19.47 -0.35 -53.29
N GLU A 187 18.57 0.48 -52.71
CA GLU A 187 18.34 0.92 -51.31
C GLU A 187 16.95 0.46 -50.74
N GLU A 188 15.84 1.18 -50.40
CA GLU A 188 15.44 2.62 -50.30
C GLU A 188 14.30 2.79 -49.24
N GLU A 189 13.86 4.01 -48.92
CA GLU A 189 12.94 4.36 -47.79
C GLU A 189 11.43 4.33 -48.13
N GLU A 190 10.56 4.02 -47.15
CA GLU A 190 9.16 4.52 -47.14
C GLU A 190 8.71 5.00 -45.74
N THR A 191 8.18 6.23 -45.69
CA THR A 191 7.43 6.81 -44.57
C THR A 191 5.93 6.51 -44.68
N PRO A 192 5.15 6.52 -43.57
CA PRO A 192 3.75 6.11 -43.59
C PRO A 192 2.80 7.19 -44.13
N GLU A 193 1.79 6.77 -44.89
CA GLU A 193 0.56 7.55 -45.15
C GLU A 193 -0.69 6.72 -44.76
N GLU A 194 -1.84 7.40 -44.84
CA GLU A 194 -3.07 7.16 -44.07
C GLU A 194 -4.24 6.86 -45.03
N GLU A 195 -4.82 5.65 -44.97
CA GLU A 195 -6.12 5.29 -45.58
C GLU A 195 -6.85 4.36 -44.59
N GLU A 196 -7.94 4.78 -43.95
CA GLU A 196 -9.34 4.91 -44.41
C GLU A 196 -10.22 3.75 -43.90
N ILE A 197 -11.51 4.03 -43.68
CA ILE A 197 -12.43 3.20 -42.89
C ILE A 197 -13.51 2.60 -43.81
N PRO A 198 -13.76 1.28 -43.76
CA PRO A 198 -15.01 0.69 -44.25
C PRO A 198 -16.06 0.65 -43.12
N GLU A 199 -17.23 1.24 -43.37
CA GLU A 199 -18.46 0.93 -42.62
C GLU A 199 -19.10 -0.34 -43.19
N GLU A 200 -19.52 -1.29 -42.36
CA GLU A 200 -20.48 -2.35 -42.73
C GLU A 200 -21.59 -2.45 -41.68
N GLU A 201 -22.84 -2.25 -42.11
CA GLU A 201 -24.04 -2.60 -41.34
C GLU A 201 -24.47 -4.04 -41.67
N GLU A 202 -24.56 -4.93 -40.67
CA GLU A 202 -25.59 -5.98 -40.65
C GLU A 202 -26.14 -6.20 -39.22
N THR A 203 -27.42 -6.54 -39.13
CA THR A 203 -28.23 -6.79 -37.92
C THR A 203 -29.13 -8.03 -38.20
N PRO A 204 -29.92 -8.63 -37.28
CA PRO A 204 -30.24 -8.23 -35.90
C PRO A 204 -30.31 -9.41 -34.86
N GLU A 205 -30.96 -9.17 -33.71
CA GLU A 205 -31.62 -10.12 -32.77
C GLU A 205 -30.81 -11.19 -32.00
N GLU A 206 -30.66 -11.02 -30.68
CA GLU A 206 -31.42 -11.85 -29.69
C GLU A 206 -31.55 -11.14 -28.30
N GLU A 207 -32.21 -11.80 -27.33
CA GLU A 207 -33.00 -11.25 -26.21
C GLU A 207 -32.33 -10.37 -25.11
N GLU A 208 -33.19 -9.72 -24.31
CA GLU A 208 -32.85 -8.78 -23.22
C GLU A 208 -32.10 -9.42 -22.03
N THR A 209 -31.07 -8.73 -21.53
CA THR A 209 -30.79 -8.65 -20.09
C THR A 209 -30.22 -7.27 -19.80
N PRO A 210 -30.84 -6.43 -18.93
CA PRO A 210 -30.30 -5.11 -18.64
C PRO A 210 -29.00 -5.20 -17.83
N GLU A 211 -27.86 -4.98 -18.47
CA GLU A 211 -26.66 -4.57 -17.76
C GLU A 211 -26.91 -3.18 -17.15
N GLU A 212 -26.87 -3.06 -15.82
CA GLU A 212 -26.85 -1.73 -15.20
C GLU A 212 -25.58 -1.01 -15.67
N PRO A 213 -25.69 0.14 -16.37
CA PRO A 213 -24.52 0.81 -16.87
C PRO A 213 -23.64 1.25 -15.69
N LEU A 214 -22.33 1.05 -15.83
CA LEU A 214 -21.34 1.59 -14.91
C LEU A 214 -21.43 3.13 -14.95
N ALA A 215 -22.26 3.68 -14.08
CA ALA A 215 -22.42 5.12 -13.91
C ALA A 215 -21.10 5.69 -13.43
N GLU A 216 -20.35 6.32 -14.34
CA GLU A 216 -19.28 7.25 -14.02
C GLU A 216 -19.84 8.27 -13.05
N ILE A 217 -19.52 8.16 -11.75
CA ILE A 217 -20.08 9.05 -10.73
C ILE A 217 -19.51 10.45 -10.97
N PRO A 218 -20.29 11.43 -11.47
CA PRO A 218 -19.82 12.80 -11.55
C PRO A 218 -19.80 13.33 -10.12
N TRP A 219 -18.84 14.19 -9.79
CA TRP A 219 -18.77 14.80 -8.46
C TRP A 219 -19.90 15.82 -8.25
N GLN A 220 -21.12 15.33 -8.02
CA GLN A 220 -22.29 16.13 -7.66
C GLN A 220 -22.41 16.23 -6.15
N GLU A 221 -22.13 17.43 -5.64
CA GLU A 221 -22.40 17.82 -4.26
C GLU A 221 -23.91 17.68 -3.97
N THR A 222 -24.29 16.66 -3.21
CA THR A 222 -25.64 16.53 -2.65
C THR A 222 -25.62 17.01 -1.19
N PRO A 223 -26.27 18.13 -0.85
CA PRO A 223 -26.18 18.72 0.48
C PRO A 223 -27.05 17.97 1.48
N LEU A 224 -26.50 16.91 2.10
CA LEU A 224 -27.14 16.23 3.22
C LEU A 224 -27.11 17.16 4.46
N ALA A 225 -28.23 17.85 4.70
CA ALA A 225 -28.34 18.88 5.71
C ALA A 225 -28.46 18.31 7.13
N GLU A 226 -27.33 17.98 7.75
CA GLU A 226 -27.24 17.76 9.20
C GLU A 226 -26.18 18.69 9.81
N ALA A 227 -26.63 19.66 10.60
CA ALA A 227 -25.87 20.87 10.90
C ALA A 227 -24.87 20.70 12.05
N LEU A 228 -23.70 20.10 11.75
CA LEU A 228 -22.52 20.28 12.59
C LEU A 228 -21.99 21.72 12.46
N PRO A 229 -21.66 22.41 13.57
CA PRO A 229 -21.17 23.79 13.51
C PRO A 229 -19.80 23.84 12.82
N GLN A 230 -19.78 24.47 11.64
CA GLN A 230 -18.61 24.71 10.82
C GLN A 230 -17.70 25.76 11.51
N GLU A 231 -16.86 25.31 12.44
CA GLU A 231 -15.82 26.11 13.14
C GLU A 231 -14.68 26.53 12.19
N GLN A 232 -15.02 27.31 11.16
CA GLN A 232 -14.06 27.98 10.30
C GLN A 232 -13.54 29.27 10.97
N GLY A 233 -12.29 29.23 11.40
CA GLY A 233 -11.41 30.40 11.33
C GLY A 233 -11.73 31.61 12.22
N LYS A 234 -12.54 31.46 13.28
CA LYS A 234 -12.62 32.48 14.34
C LYS A 234 -11.26 32.62 15.01
N SER A 235 -10.51 33.63 14.57
CA SER A 235 -9.12 33.86 14.98
C SER A 235 -9.00 33.93 16.49
N PHE A 236 -7.87 33.46 17.02
CA PHE A 236 -7.50 33.57 18.44
C PHE A 236 -7.61 35.01 18.99
N LEU A 237 -7.57 36.02 18.12
CA LEU A 237 -7.82 37.43 18.48
C LEU A 237 -9.28 37.73 18.84
N GLU A 238 -10.25 37.03 18.26
CA GLU A 238 -11.67 37.14 18.65
C GLU A 238 -11.92 36.45 19.98
N PHE A 239 -11.34 35.26 20.19
CA PHE A 239 -11.32 34.63 21.51
C PHE A 239 -10.70 35.55 22.57
N LEU A 240 -9.53 36.15 22.30
CA LEU A 240 -8.92 37.11 23.22
C LEU A 240 -9.78 38.36 23.46
N LYS A 241 -10.52 38.84 22.45
CA LYS A 241 -11.44 39.98 22.56
C LYS A 241 -12.65 39.64 23.45
N GLU A 242 -13.29 38.49 23.25
CA GLU A 242 -14.40 38.03 24.09
C GLU A 242 -13.94 37.67 25.51
N PHE A 243 -12.76 37.06 25.63
CA PHE A 243 -12.15 36.74 26.92
C PHE A 243 -11.75 38.02 27.69
N ALA A 244 -11.17 39.01 27.02
CA ALA A 244 -10.84 40.30 27.64
C ALA A 244 -12.10 41.09 28.02
N ALA A 245 -13.19 41.00 27.24
CA ALA A 245 -14.46 41.65 27.58
C ALA A 245 -15.18 40.98 28.77
N THR A 246 -15.16 39.64 28.84
CA THR A 246 -15.92 38.85 29.82
C THR A 246 -15.14 38.60 31.12
N TYR A 247 -13.83 38.39 31.01
CA TYR A 247 -12.94 37.98 32.10
C TYR A 247 -11.84 39.01 32.40
N TRP A 248 -12.07 40.30 32.13
CA TRP A 248 -11.11 41.38 32.44
C TRP A 248 -10.62 41.34 33.90
N TRP A 249 -11.52 41.02 34.83
CA TRP A 249 -11.22 40.87 36.25
C TRP A 249 -10.20 39.76 36.55
N PHE A 250 -10.19 38.68 35.76
CA PHE A 250 -9.23 37.59 35.87
C PHE A 250 -7.84 38.05 35.41
N LEU A 251 -7.75 38.87 34.36
CA LEU A 251 -6.51 39.48 33.90
C LEU A 251 -5.92 40.41 35.00
N VAL A 252 -6.76 41.24 35.63
CA VAL A 252 -6.36 42.10 36.75
C VAL A 252 -5.91 41.26 37.97
N LEU A 253 -6.61 40.18 38.30
CA LEU A 253 -6.23 39.26 39.38
C LEU A 253 -4.89 38.57 39.10
N LEU A 254 -4.68 38.10 37.88
CA LEU A 254 -3.44 37.46 37.43
C LEU A 254 -2.26 38.46 37.44
N LEU A 255 -2.47 39.71 37.02
CA LEU A 255 -1.48 40.79 37.13
C LEU A 255 -1.14 41.11 38.59
N ALA A 256 -2.14 41.13 39.48
CA ALA A 256 -1.93 41.36 40.91
C ALA A 256 -1.17 40.19 41.57
N LEU A 257 -1.43 38.94 41.15
CA LEU A 257 -0.70 37.76 41.62
C LEU A 257 0.76 37.77 41.15
N ILE A 258 1.02 38.07 39.87
CA ILE A 258 2.37 38.27 39.35
C ILE A 258 3.09 39.38 40.13
N SER A 259 2.42 40.50 40.36
CA SER A 259 2.97 41.63 41.13
C SER A 259 3.27 41.25 42.58
N ALA A 260 2.41 40.45 43.24
CA ALA A 260 2.65 39.93 44.58
C ALA A 260 3.85 38.98 44.63
N VAL A 261 4.03 38.11 43.62
CA VAL A 261 5.22 37.25 43.49
C VAL A 261 6.48 38.10 43.33
N PHE A 262 6.48 39.12 42.46
CA PHE A 262 7.63 40.03 42.31
C PHE A 262 7.92 40.83 43.60
N PHE A 263 6.90 41.27 44.34
CA PHE A 263 7.09 41.93 45.64
C PHE A 263 7.71 40.99 46.67
N VAL A 264 7.23 39.74 46.77
CA VAL A 264 7.80 38.73 47.67
C VAL A 264 9.24 38.39 47.28
N GLN A 265 9.52 38.23 45.98
CA GLN A 265 10.88 38.05 45.46
C GLN A 265 11.80 39.21 45.87
N SER A 266 11.31 40.45 45.78
CA SER A 266 12.00 41.70 46.15
C SER A 266 12.03 42.01 47.66
N PHE A 267 11.52 41.12 48.50
CA PHE A 267 11.69 41.13 49.96
C PHE A 267 12.55 39.94 50.46
N ILE A 268 12.85 38.97 49.59
CA ILE A 268 13.68 37.78 49.87
C ILE A 268 15.11 37.95 49.34
N TYR A 269 15.31 38.88 48.40
CA TYR A 269 16.59 39.35 47.86
C TYR A 269 16.82 40.84 48.19
#